data_AF-A0AAF3F867-F1
#
_entry.id   AF-A0AAF3F867-F1
#
_cell.length_a   1.000
_cell.length_b   1.000
_cell.length_c   1.000
_cell.angle_alpha   90.00
_cell.angle_beta   90.00
_cell.angle_gamma   90.00
#
_symmetry.space_group_name_H-M   'P 1'
#
loop_
_entity.id
_entity.type
_entity.pdbx_description
1 polymer ?
#
loop_
_entity_poly.entity_id
_entity_poly.type
_entity_poly.pdbx_seq_one_letter_code
_entity_poly.pdbx_strand_id
1 'polypeptide(L)'
;MAQSTDPTVTMMTTGTVSGGPATDPCTLCQFIVSQAQSHYRSGESKKDVQKDLHDDCKTLRRFYGEQAVKECSDWVDTNIDVLYSEIQAGNSAVQICTDTGACGGTVTPSISPVSFAMKGAKFLF
;
A
#
# COMPACT_ATOMS: atom_id res chain seq x y z
N MET A 1 41.16 -19.14 10.02
CA MET A 1 40.02 -18.35 10.55
C MET A 1 38.77 -18.99 9.99
N ALA A 2 37.93 -19.51 10.88
CA ALA A 2 36.84 -20.44 10.57
C ALA A 2 35.69 -19.78 9.78
N GLN A 3 34.99 -20.63 9.04
CA GLN A 3 33.84 -20.35 8.18
C GLN A 3 32.62 -19.91 8.99
N SER A 4 31.82 -19.00 8.41
CA SER A 4 30.37 -19.00 8.63
C SER A 4 29.72 -18.89 7.25
N THR A 5 29.61 -20.03 6.61
CA THR A 5 28.64 -20.32 5.55
C THR A 5 27.26 -20.36 6.18
N ASP A 6 26.43 -19.33 5.95
CA ASP A 6 24.99 -19.46 6.13
C ASP A 6 24.37 -19.98 4.82
N PRO A 7 23.79 -21.19 4.79
CA PRO A 7 23.13 -21.74 3.61
C PRO A 7 21.66 -21.30 3.46
N THR A 8 21.20 -20.26 4.17
CA THR A 8 19.81 -19.81 4.16
C THR A 8 19.57 -18.60 3.24
N VAL A 9 20.63 -17.94 2.75
CA VAL A 9 20.53 -16.94 1.68
C VAL A 9 20.45 -17.61 0.30
N THR A 10 19.55 -18.60 0.14
CA THR A 10 19.25 -19.23 -1.17
C THR A 10 17.74 -19.30 -1.44
N MET A 11 16.90 -18.70 -0.59
CA MET A 11 15.52 -18.36 -0.97
C MET A 11 15.18 -16.91 -0.58
N MET A 12 15.82 -15.95 -1.24
CA MET A 12 15.02 -14.89 -1.86
C MET A 12 14.99 -15.20 -3.36
N THR A 13 14.40 -16.36 -3.65
CA THR A 13 13.92 -16.72 -4.98
C THR A 13 13.20 -15.51 -5.56
N THR A 14 13.79 -14.94 -6.61
CA THR A 14 13.07 -14.29 -7.71
C THR A 14 11.77 -13.62 -7.26
N GLY A 15 11.89 -12.57 -6.46
CA GLY A 15 10.87 -11.53 -6.47
C GLY A 15 10.99 -10.83 -7.82
N THR A 16 10.53 -11.48 -8.88
CA THR A 16 10.26 -10.78 -10.12
C THR A 16 9.22 -9.72 -9.77
N VAL A 17 9.68 -8.49 -9.60
CA VAL A 17 8.84 -7.30 -9.68
C VAL A 17 8.46 -7.17 -11.17
N SER A 18 7.68 -8.13 -11.64
CA SER A 18 7.12 -8.18 -12.98
C SER A 18 5.83 -7.38 -12.96
N GLY A 19 5.99 -6.06 -12.97
CA GLY A 19 4.93 -5.10 -13.19
C GLY A 19 5.42 -4.09 -14.22
N GLY A 20 5.11 -4.32 -15.50
CA GLY A 20 5.06 -3.21 -16.47
C GLY A 20 4.00 -2.19 -16.04
N PRO A 21 3.92 -1.01 -16.69
CA PRO A 21 3.19 0.16 -16.18
C PRO A 21 1.66 0.00 -16.30
N ALA A 22 1.11 -0.87 -15.47
CA ALA A 22 -0.22 -0.78 -14.91
C ALA A 22 0.04 -0.85 -13.41
N THR A 23 -0.10 0.29 -12.72
CA THR A 23 0.15 0.44 -11.28
C THR A 23 -0.57 -0.66 -10.53
N ASP A 24 0.13 -1.74 -10.18
CA ASP A 24 -0.46 -2.79 -9.37
C ASP A 24 -0.80 -2.19 -7.99
N PRO A 25 -1.84 -2.71 -7.31
CA PRO A 25 -2.32 -2.13 -6.06
C PRO A 25 -1.23 -1.98 -4.99
N CYS A 26 -0.23 -2.86 -4.99
CA CYS A 26 0.89 -2.79 -4.05
C CYS A 26 1.80 -1.61 -4.37
N THR A 27 2.18 -1.42 -5.65
CA THR A 27 2.98 -0.26 -6.08
C THR A 27 2.27 1.07 -5.80
N LEU A 28 0.95 1.15 -6.06
CA LEU A 28 0.18 2.36 -5.77
C LEU A 28 0.12 2.65 -4.26
N CYS A 29 -0.15 1.63 -3.44
CA CYS A 29 -0.15 1.79 -2.00
C CYS A 29 1.22 2.25 -1.47
N GLN A 30 2.31 1.62 -1.92
CA GLN A 30 3.65 1.98 -1.49
C GLN A 30 4.01 3.42 -1.84
N PHE A 31 3.61 3.89 -3.03
CA PHE A 31 3.74 5.29 -3.41
C PHE A 31 3.00 6.20 -2.42
N ILE A 32 1.71 5.93 -2.17
CA ILE A 32 0.89 6.76 -1.27
C ILE A 32 1.46 6.79 0.15
N VAL A 33 1.89 5.65 0.69
CA VAL A 33 2.47 5.60 2.05
C VAL A 33 3.78 6.37 2.11
N SER A 34 4.64 6.25 1.11
CA SER A 34 5.90 7.02 1.04
C SER A 34 5.63 8.52 1.03
N GLN A 35 4.65 8.97 0.25
CA GLN A 35 4.26 10.37 0.21
C GLN A 35 3.70 10.83 1.57
N ALA A 36 2.84 10.03 2.18
CA ALA A 36 2.23 10.34 3.47
C ALA A 36 3.30 10.49 4.57
N GLN A 37 4.28 9.59 4.61
CA GLN A 37 5.41 9.69 5.54
C GLN A 37 6.29 10.92 5.28
N SER A 38 6.41 11.36 4.02
CA SER A 38 7.18 12.55 3.66
C SER A 38 6.50 13.86 4.06
N HIS A 39 5.16 13.88 4.01
CA HIS A 39 4.37 15.03 4.45
C HIS A 39 4.29 15.04 5.97
N TYR A 40 4.01 13.89 6.59
CA TYR A 40 3.78 13.76 8.02
C TYR A 40 4.95 14.28 8.86
N ARG A 41 4.78 15.51 9.36
CA ARG A 41 5.60 16.07 10.43
C ARG A 41 4.88 15.83 11.76
N SER A 42 5.64 15.51 12.82
CA SER A 42 5.07 15.31 14.16
C SER A 42 4.15 16.47 14.55
N GLY A 43 2.85 16.20 14.68
CA GLY A 43 1.82 17.19 15.02
C GLY A 43 0.94 17.66 13.87
N GLU A 44 1.20 17.22 12.63
CA GLU A 44 0.34 17.51 11.48
C GLU A 44 -0.99 16.76 11.58
N SER A 45 -2.09 17.39 11.13
CA SER A 45 -3.40 16.79 11.24
C SER A 45 -3.65 15.78 10.12
N LYS A 46 -4.45 14.74 10.40
CA LYS A 46 -4.90 13.78 9.40
C LYS A 46 -5.48 14.44 8.14
N LYS A 47 -6.21 15.55 8.33
CA LYS A 47 -6.84 16.29 7.23
C LYS A 47 -5.81 16.94 6.31
N ASP A 48 -4.73 17.46 6.87
CA ASP A 48 -3.65 18.10 6.11
C ASP A 48 -2.87 17.02 5.32
N VAL A 49 -2.50 15.91 5.98
CA VAL A 49 -1.90 14.75 5.31
C VAL A 49 -2.79 14.23 4.17
N GLN A 50 -4.09 14.08 4.40
CA GLN A 50 -5.04 13.65 3.36
C GLN A 50 -5.05 14.61 2.17
N LYS A 51 -5.09 15.92 2.44
CA LYS A 51 -5.08 16.95 1.41
C LYS A 51 -3.81 16.86 0.56
N ASP A 52 -2.65 16.72 1.19
CA ASP A 52 -1.37 16.67 0.48
C ASP A 52 -1.25 15.40 -0.37
N LEU A 53 -1.77 14.27 0.12
CA LEU A 53 -1.88 13.04 -0.67
C LEU A 53 -2.78 13.19 -1.90
N HIS A 54 -3.91 13.90 -1.80
CA HIS A 54 -4.73 14.20 -2.99
C HIS A 54 -3.99 15.10 -3.98
N ASP A 55 -3.17 16.03 -3.50
CA ASP A 55 -2.36 16.88 -4.37
C ASP A 55 -1.26 16.04 -5.07
N ASP A 56 -0.66 15.07 -4.39
CA ASP A 56 0.25 14.09 -4.99
C ASP A 56 -0.44 13.17 -6.02
N CYS A 57 -1.65 12.69 -5.73
CA CYS A 57 -2.43 11.89 -6.68
C CYS A 57 -2.67 12.63 -8.01
N LYS A 58 -2.84 13.97 -7.99
CA LYS A 58 -3.03 14.76 -9.22
C LYS A 58 -1.79 14.77 -10.11
N THR A 59 -0.60 14.55 -9.55
CA THR A 59 0.65 14.51 -10.34
C THR A 59 0.69 13.29 -11.28
N LEU A 60 -0.01 12.22 -10.92
CA LEU A 60 -0.12 10.99 -11.72
C LEU A 60 -0.81 11.21 -13.06
N ARG A 61 -1.69 12.22 -13.15
CA ARG A 61 -2.44 12.55 -14.37
C ARG A 61 -1.56 12.63 -15.61
N ARG A 62 -0.37 13.23 -15.46
CA ARG A 62 0.56 13.46 -16.59
C ARG A 62 1.13 12.16 -17.17
N PHE A 63 1.31 11.14 -16.35
CA PHE A 63 2.02 9.91 -16.73
C PHE A 63 1.08 8.72 -16.92
N TYR A 64 -0.02 8.66 -16.18
CA TYR A 64 -0.92 7.51 -16.11
C TYR A 64 -2.39 7.85 -16.43
N GLY A 65 -2.71 9.12 -16.68
CA GLY A 65 -4.05 9.57 -17.04
C GLY A 65 -5.00 9.77 -15.85
N GLU A 66 -6.25 10.11 -16.14
CA GLU A 66 -7.25 10.48 -15.12
C GLU A 66 -7.65 9.31 -14.22
N GLN A 67 -7.65 8.09 -14.78
CA GLN A 67 -8.02 6.89 -14.05
C GLN A 67 -7.07 6.65 -12.86
N ALA A 68 -5.77 6.88 -13.03
CA ALA A 68 -4.80 6.75 -11.96
C ALA A 68 -4.99 7.79 -10.84
N VAL A 69 -5.41 9.02 -11.19
CA VAL A 69 -5.75 10.05 -10.20
C VAL A 69 -6.94 9.59 -9.35
N LYS A 70 -7.95 9.02 -10.02
CA LYS A 70 -9.16 8.50 -9.36
C LYS A 70 -8.82 7.33 -8.44
N GLU A 71 -8.08 6.34 -8.92
CA GLU A 71 -7.68 5.17 -8.13
C GLU A 71 -6.82 5.56 -6.92
N CYS A 72 -5.88 6.49 -7.09
CA CYS A 72 -5.08 7.04 -5.99
C CYS A 72 -5.95 7.76 -4.96
N SER A 73 -6.86 8.63 -5.41
CA SER A 73 -7.74 9.39 -4.51
C SER A 73 -8.71 8.49 -3.75
N ASP A 74 -9.32 7.52 -4.43
CA ASP A 74 -10.22 6.54 -3.83
C ASP A 74 -9.49 5.70 -2.77
N TRP A 75 -8.23 5.32 -3.04
CA TRP A 75 -7.40 4.60 -2.09
C TRP A 75 -7.09 5.44 -0.85
N VAL A 76 -6.70 6.72 -1.04
CA VAL A 76 -6.48 7.68 0.06
C VAL A 76 -7.73 7.80 0.91
N ASP A 77 -8.89 8.08 0.30
CA ASP A 77 -10.15 8.26 1.03
C ASP A 77 -10.57 7.02 1.81
N THR A 78 -10.32 5.83 1.25
CA THR A 78 -10.67 4.56 1.89
C THR A 78 -9.74 4.22 3.06
N ASN A 79 -8.45 4.54 2.94
CA ASN A 79 -7.42 4.04 3.84
C ASN A 79 -6.80 5.11 4.76
N ILE A 80 -7.19 6.39 4.64
CA ILE A 80 -6.56 7.50 5.38
C ILE A 80 -6.54 7.29 6.90
N ASP A 81 -7.59 6.69 7.47
CA ASP A 81 -7.67 6.41 8.91
C ASP A 81 -6.59 5.41 9.35
N VAL A 82 -6.47 4.30 8.63
CA VAL A 82 -5.46 3.26 8.88
C VAL A 82 -4.08 3.83 8.62
N LEU A 83 -3.86 4.41 7.42
CA LEU A 83 -2.60 5.02 7.02
C LEU A 83 -2.07 6.00 8.06
N TYR A 84 -2.91 6.92 8.52
CA TYR A 84 -2.50 7.94 9.48
C TYR A 84 -2.15 7.31 10.84
N SER A 85 -2.93 6.35 11.33
CA SER A 85 -2.63 5.65 12.59
C SER A 85 -1.32 4.86 12.54
N GLU A 86 -1.04 4.23 11.41
CA GLU A 86 0.16 3.41 11.20
C GLU A 86 1.43 4.27 11.05
N ILE A 87 1.31 5.43 10.41
CA ILE A 87 2.39 6.42 10.34
C ILE A 87 2.72 6.96 11.73
N GLN A 88 1.70 7.23 12.56
CA GLN A 88 1.90 7.64 13.95
C GLN A 88 2.59 6.54 14.79
N ALA A 89 2.31 5.27 14.48
CA ALA A 89 2.95 4.12 15.10
C ALA A 89 4.38 3.85 14.58
N GLY A 90 4.81 4.52 13.49
CA GLY A 90 6.13 4.35 12.89
C GLY A 90 6.25 3.11 11.99
N ASN A 91 5.14 2.57 11.51
CA ASN A 91 5.13 1.37 10.68
C ASN A 91 5.58 1.64 9.24
N SER A 92 6.18 0.64 8.60
CA SER A 92 6.74 0.75 7.25
C SER A 92 5.66 0.64 6.16
N ALA A 93 5.92 1.20 4.98
CA ALA A 93 5.02 1.12 3.83
C ALA A 93 4.64 -0.31 3.45
N VAL A 94 5.58 -1.25 3.55
CA VAL A 94 5.34 -2.66 3.24
C VAL A 94 4.34 -3.27 4.23
N GLN A 95 4.45 -2.95 5.52
CA GLN A 95 3.50 -3.43 6.53
C GLN A 95 2.11 -2.85 6.28
N ILE A 96 2.01 -1.53 6.14
CA ILE A 96 0.73 -0.84 5.90
C ILE A 96 0.03 -1.37 4.64
N CYS A 97 0.78 -1.57 3.56
CA CYS A 97 0.20 -2.08 2.33
C CYS A 97 -0.18 -3.56 2.41
N THR A 98 0.48 -4.34 3.27
CA THR A 98 0.07 -5.72 3.55
C THR A 98 -1.19 -5.75 4.41
N ASP A 99 -1.26 -4.90 5.44
CA ASP A 99 -2.39 -4.83 6.39
C ASP A 99 -3.67 -4.32 5.72
N THR A 100 -3.55 -3.45 4.72
CA THR A 100 -4.67 -3.02 3.86
C THR A 100 -5.02 -4.03 2.76
N GLY A 101 -4.26 -5.12 2.63
CA GLY A 101 -4.45 -6.15 1.59
C GLY A 101 -4.01 -5.73 0.18
N ALA A 102 -3.39 -4.55 0.04
CA ALA A 102 -2.86 -4.07 -1.24
C ALA A 102 -1.63 -4.87 -1.70
N CYS A 103 -0.83 -5.36 -0.76
CA CYS A 103 0.31 -6.25 -0.99
C CYS A 103 -0.01 -7.64 -0.43
N GLY A 104 -0.39 -8.56 -1.31
CA GLY A 104 -0.68 -9.96 -0.97
C GLY A 104 -0.61 -10.82 -2.23
N GLY A 105 0.39 -11.69 -2.31
CA GLY A 105 0.72 -12.43 -3.52
C GLY A 105 -0.33 -13.47 -3.90
N THR A 106 -1.26 -13.09 -4.78
CA THR A 106 -1.70 -13.95 -5.89
C THR A 106 -2.10 -13.05 -7.05
N VAL A 107 -1.39 -13.18 -8.16
CA VAL A 107 -1.81 -12.71 -9.48
C VAL A 107 -3.12 -13.46 -9.80
N THR A 108 -4.25 -12.91 -9.39
CA THR A 108 -5.53 -13.33 -9.96
C THR A 108 -5.74 -12.40 -11.15
N PRO A 109 -5.71 -12.90 -12.39
CA PRO A 109 -6.07 -12.07 -13.54
C PRO A 109 -7.44 -11.48 -13.22
N SER A 110 -7.54 -10.17 -13.33
CA SER A 110 -8.74 -9.36 -13.09
C SER A 110 -10.01 -10.05 -13.60
N ILE A 111 -10.64 -10.83 -12.72
CA ILE A 111 -12.04 -11.19 -12.73
C ILE A 111 -12.43 -11.12 -11.27
N SER A 112 -13.05 -10.00 -10.91
CA SER A 112 -13.64 -9.80 -9.59
C SER A 112 -14.49 -11.02 -9.18
N PRO A 113 -14.37 -11.46 -7.93
CA PRO A 113 -15.45 -11.11 -7.03
C PRO A 113 -14.87 -10.40 -5.83
N VAL A 114 -15.31 -9.16 -5.58
CA VAL A 114 -15.18 -8.52 -4.28
C VAL A 114 -15.88 -9.41 -3.25
N SER A 115 -15.13 -10.35 -2.67
CA SER A 115 -15.53 -11.07 -1.47
C SER A 115 -15.04 -10.24 -0.30
N PHE A 116 -15.74 -9.14 -0.04
CA PHE A 116 -15.71 -8.48 1.26
C PHE A 116 -16.40 -9.42 2.26
N ALA A 117 -15.71 -10.49 2.64
CA ALA A 117 -16.19 -11.49 3.58
C ALA A 117 -15.51 -11.29 4.94
N MET A 118 -15.68 -10.12 5.56
CA MET A 118 -15.48 -9.94 7.01
C MET A 118 -16.49 -8.93 7.56
N LYS A 119 -17.78 -9.27 7.49
CA LYS A 119 -18.78 -8.75 8.43
C LYS A 119 -19.35 -9.93 9.18
N GLY A 120 -19.00 -10.03 10.47
CA GLY A 120 -19.68 -10.89 11.42
C GLY A 120 -18.81 -11.95 12.04
N ALA A 121 -17.90 -11.55 12.93
CA ALA A 121 -17.63 -12.38 14.08
C ALA A 121 -18.94 -12.56 14.86
N LYS A 122 -19.55 -13.74 14.74
CA LYS A 122 -20.52 -14.24 15.71
C LYS A 122 -20.18 -15.71 15.98
N PHE A 123 -19.22 -15.90 16.88
CA PHE A 123 -19.05 -17.13 17.64
C PHE A 123 -20.35 -17.40 18.40
N LEU A 124 -21.15 -18.39 18.01
CA LEU A 124 -22.13 -19.02 18.90
C LEU A 124 -22.45 -20.46 18.42
N PHE A 125 -22.12 -21.39 19.34
CA PHE A 125 -22.44 -22.82 19.46
C PHE A 125 -21.71 -23.82 18.56
#